data_AF-A0A961MNH2-F1
#
_entry.id   AF-A0A961MNH2-F1
#
_cell.length_a   1.000
_cell.length_b   1.000
_cell.length_c   1.000
_cell.angle_alpha   90.00
_cell.angle_beta   90.00
_cell.angle_gamma   90.00
#
_symmetry.space_group_name_H-M   'P 1'
#
loop_
_entity.id
_entity.type
_entity.pdbx_description
1 polymer ?
#
loop_
_entity_poly.entity_id
_entity_poly.type
_entity_poly.pdbx_seq_one_letter_code
_entity_poly.pdbx_strand_id
1 'polypeptide(L)'
;MRILLAVAMVVAAGAAQAKVPFLNATCGDGTEVHADEGGPVYINGNEASLSASNESYYEAKHEGVTISISVSPDGSADVSYTGSGGANGICQVSGGGGDECPADVSEADRANYPACN
;
A
#
# COMPACT_ATOMS: atom_id res chain seq x y z
N MET A 1 -7.74 -45.75 -32.79
CA MET A 1 -6.50 -45.14 -32.27
C MET A 1 -6.26 -43.82 -32.99
N ARG A 2 -6.32 -42.70 -32.26
CA ARG A 2 -5.83 -41.33 -32.58
C ARG A 2 -6.90 -40.27 -32.24
N ILE A 3 -7.18 -40.15 -30.95
CA ILE A 3 -7.77 -38.93 -30.38
C ILE A 3 -6.62 -37.92 -30.35
N LEU A 4 -6.67 -36.91 -31.21
CA LEU A 4 -5.75 -35.76 -31.17
C LEU A 4 -6.16 -34.88 -30.00
N LEU A 5 -5.41 -34.95 -28.89
CA LEU A 5 -5.56 -34.06 -27.75
C LEU A 5 -5.19 -32.63 -28.17
N ALA A 6 -6.17 -31.72 -28.16
CA ALA A 6 -5.92 -30.29 -28.15
C ALA A 6 -5.48 -29.87 -26.74
N VAL A 7 -4.23 -29.48 -26.59
CA VAL A 7 -3.72 -28.88 -25.34
C VAL A 7 -4.23 -27.45 -25.27
N ALA A 8 -5.33 -27.23 -24.54
CA ALA A 8 -5.75 -25.89 -24.15
C ALA A 8 -4.79 -25.39 -23.06
N MET A 9 -3.84 -24.52 -23.43
CA MET A 9 -3.07 -23.76 -22.45
C MET A 9 -4.02 -22.76 -21.79
N VAL A 10 -4.46 -23.08 -20.57
CA VAL A 10 -5.17 -22.14 -19.71
C VAL A 10 -4.16 -21.10 -19.24
N VAL A 11 -4.24 -19.90 -19.80
CA VAL A 11 -3.55 -18.73 -19.24
C VAL A 11 -4.33 -18.34 -18.00
N ALA A 12 -3.85 -18.72 -16.82
CA ALA A 12 -4.33 -18.17 -15.57
C ALA A 12 -3.84 -16.71 -15.48
N ALA A 13 -4.65 -15.77 -15.98
CA ALA A 13 -4.48 -14.37 -15.64
C ALA A 13 -4.89 -14.23 -14.16
N GLY A 14 -3.90 -14.17 -13.27
CA GLY A 14 -4.14 -13.84 -11.87
C GLY A 14 -4.85 -12.48 -11.81
N ALA A 15 -5.98 -12.42 -11.13
CA ALA A 15 -6.60 -11.16 -10.80
C ALA A 15 -5.70 -10.50 -9.74
N ALA A 16 -4.79 -9.64 -10.17
CA ALA A 16 -4.22 -8.64 -9.28
C ALA A 16 -5.39 -7.72 -8.90
N GLN A 17 -6.06 -8.02 -7.79
CA GLN A 17 -7.02 -7.09 -7.24
C GLN A 17 -6.19 -5.90 -6.75
N ALA A 18 -6.17 -4.84 -7.56
CA ALA A 18 -5.56 -3.55 -7.24
C ALA A 18 -6.23 -3.01 -5.97
N LYS A 19 -5.64 -3.36 -4.85
CA LYS A 19 -6.14 -3.10 -3.51
C LYS A 19 -5.03 -2.33 -2.83
N VAL A 20 -5.31 -1.10 -2.39
CA VAL A 20 -4.34 -0.31 -1.63
C VAL A 20 -3.88 -1.18 -0.45
N PRO A 21 -2.56 -1.33 -0.20
CA PRO A 21 -2.10 -2.14 0.90
C PRO A 21 -2.49 -1.49 2.24
N PHE A 22 -2.62 -2.31 3.27
CA PHE A 22 -2.66 -1.78 4.62
C PHE A 22 -1.34 -1.08 4.91
N LEU A 23 -1.36 0.20 5.30
CA LEU A 23 -0.16 0.90 5.75
C LEU A 23 -0.44 2.06 6.71
N ASN A 24 0.60 2.38 7.48
CA ASN A 24 0.74 3.56 8.32
C ASN A 24 2.04 4.25 7.95
N ALA A 25 1.99 5.55 7.65
CA ALA A 25 3.17 6.33 7.38
C ALA A 25 3.12 7.72 8.03
N THR A 26 4.29 8.26 8.37
CA THR A 26 4.44 9.62 8.88
C THR A 26 5.40 10.39 7.99
N CYS A 27 4.95 11.50 7.44
CA CYS A 27 5.75 12.33 6.55
C CYS A 27 6.61 13.34 7.33
N GLY A 28 7.66 13.87 6.69
CA GLY A 28 8.63 14.75 7.35
C GLY A 28 8.05 16.08 7.89
N ASP A 29 6.86 16.46 7.44
CA ASP A 29 6.08 17.60 7.93
C ASP A 29 5.12 17.24 9.09
N GLY A 30 5.13 15.98 9.53
CA GLY A 30 4.23 15.45 10.56
C GLY A 30 2.89 14.95 10.03
N THR A 31 2.66 14.93 8.71
CA THR A 31 1.43 14.39 8.13
C THR A 31 1.32 12.89 8.39
N GLU A 32 0.19 12.45 8.94
CA GLU A 32 -0.11 11.05 9.18
C GLU A 32 -0.92 10.46 8.02
N VAL A 33 -0.52 9.30 7.54
CA VAL A 33 -1.19 8.55 6.47
C VAL A 33 -1.59 7.19 7.02
N HIS A 34 -2.85 6.85 6.84
CA HIS A 34 -3.40 5.54 7.18
C HIS A 34 -4.14 4.99 5.98
N ALA A 35 -3.84 3.75 5.59
CA ALA A 35 -4.59 3.03 4.57
C ALA A 35 -5.03 1.69 5.13
N ASP A 36 -6.32 1.41 5.00
CA ASP A 36 -6.86 0.08 5.22
C ASP A 36 -6.67 -0.75 3.94
N GLU A 37 -6.42 -2.05 4.09
CA GLU A 37 -6.27 -2.91 2.92
C GLU A 37 -7.54 -2.86 2.07
N GLY A 38 -7.44 -2.25 0.89
CA GLY A 38 -8.57 -2.07 -0.03
C GLY A 38 -9.67 -1.17 0.45
N GLY A 39 -9.42 -0.47 1.55
CA GLY A 39 -10.28 0.57 2.07
C GLY A 39 -9.86 1.95 1.58
N PRO A 40 -10.50 2.99 2.14
CA PRO A 40 -10.08 4.37 1.91
C PRO A 40 -8.68 4.63 2.49
N VAL A 41 -8.06 5.70 1.98
CA VAL A 41 -6.83 6.26 2.56
C VAL A 41 -7.20 7.51 3.34
N TYR A 42 -6.64 7.66 4.52
CA TYR A 42 -6.81 8.81 5.40
C TYR A 42 -5.53 9.62 5.49
N ILE A 43 -5.67 10.94 5.46
CA ILE A 43 -4.60 11.92 5.65
C ILE A 43 -4.98 12.76 6.89
N ASN A 44 -4.18 12.70 7.94
CA ASN A 44 -4.44 13.34 9.24
C ASN A 44 -5.85 13.01 9.78
N GLY A 45 -6.26 11.74 9.65
CA GLY A 45 -7.58 11.24 10.09
C GLY A 45 -8.77 11.61 9.20
N ASN A 46 -8.56 12.33 8.10
CA ASN A 46 -9.61 12.68 7.15
C ASN A 46 -9.52 11.80 5.91
N GLU A 47 -10.66 11.31 5.42
CA GLU A 47 -10.71 10.50 4.21
C GLU A 47 -10.24 11.33 3.00
N ALA A 48 -9.29 10.75 2.27
CA ALA A 48 -8.69 11.35 1.10
C ALA A 48 -9.32 10.81 -0.18
N SER A 49 -9.33 11.64 -1.22
CA SER A 49 -9.74 11.20 -2.55
C SER A 49 -8.66 10.29 -3.13
N LEU A 50 -8.96 9.00 -3.25
CA LEU A 50 -8.05 8.00 -3.79
C LEU A 50 -8.18 7.88 -5.32
N SER A 51 -7.04 7.82 -6.01
CA SER A 51 -6.94 7.56 -7.45
C SER A 51 -5.83 6.56 -7.73
N ALA A 52 -6.16 5.43 -8.36
CA ALA A 52 -5.17 4.45 -8.80
C ALA A 52 -4.78 4.74 -10.26
N SER A 53 -3.48 4.83 -10.55
CA SER A 53 -3.00 4.92 -11.94
C SER A 53 -2.71 3.52 -12.52
N ASN A 54 -2.40 2.56 -11.65
CA ASN A 54 -2.21 1.14 -11.96
C ASN A 54 -2.33 0.30 -10.67
N GLU A 55 -2.11 -1.00 -10.77
CA GLU A 55 -2.19 -1.97 -9.66
C GLU A 55 -1.15 -1.76 -8.55
N SER A 56 -0.07 -1.02 -8.85
CA SER A 56 1.07 -0.80 -7.96
C SER A 56 1.27 0.67 -7.59
N TYR A 57 0.38 1.58 -8.02
CA TYR A 57 0.54 3.01 -7.77
C TYR A 57 -0.78 3.72 -7.50
N TYR A 58 -0.82 4.41 -6.36
CA TYR A 58 -2.00 5.07 -5.85
C TYR A 58 -1.68 6.49 -5.41
N GLU A 59 -2.61 7.42 -5.64
CA GLU A 59 -2.57 8.78 -5.14
C GLU A 59 -3.75 9.03 -4.20
N ALA A 60 -3.48 9.51 -2.99
CA ALA A 60 -4.49 9.97 -2.05
C ALA A 60 -4.37 11.49 -1.90
N LYS A 61 -5.47 12.23 -2.07
CA LYS A 61 -5.48 13.70 -2.07
C LYS A 61 -6.42 14.27 -1.03
N HIS A 62 -5.93 15.20 -0.23
CA HIS A 62 -6.70 15.93 0.78
C HIS A 62 -6.09 17.32 1.04
N GLU A 63 -6.91 18.38 1.06
CA GLU A 63 -6.50 19.76 1.45
C GLU A 63 -5.17 20.26 0.84
N GLY A 64 -4.94 19.97 -0.45
CA GLY A 64 -3.72 20.41 -1.15
C GLY A 64 -2.45 19.60 -0.83
N VAL A 65 -2.59 18.46 -0.14
CA VAL A 65 -1.57 17.42 0.02
C VAL A 65 -1.92 16.25 -0.89
N THR A 66 -0.91 15.76 -1.62
CA THR A 66 -0.98 14.52 -2.39
C THR A 66 0.00 13.53 -1.78
N ILE A 67 -0.51 12.35 -1.41
CA ILE A 67 0.29 11.21 -0.99
C ILE A 67 0.38 10.25 -2.16
N SER A 68 1.59 9.88 -2.54
CA SER A 68 1.87 8.88 -3.56
C SER A 68 2.36 7.60 -2.89
N ILE A 69 1.67 6.49 -3.17
CA ILE A 69 1.96 5.16 -2.64
C ILE A 69 2.37 4.27 -3.81
N SER A 70 3.60 3.79 -3.78
CA SER A 70 4.10 2.79 -4.74
C SER A 70 4.24 1.45 -4.03
N VAL A 71 3.74 0.38 -4.65
CA VAL A 71 3.81 -0.98 -4.10
C VAL A 71 4.76 -1.81 -4.95
N SER A 72 5.80 -2.32 -4.32
CA SER A 72 6.78 -3.21 -4.94
C SER A 72 6.21 -4.62 -5.14
N PRO A 73 6.77 -5.43 -6.06
CA PRO A 73 6.31 -6.80 -6.29
C PRO A 73 6.43 -7.73 -5.08
N ASP A 74 7.27 -7.38 -4.10
CA ASP A 74 7.43 -8.10 -2.83
C ASP A 74 6.39 -7.67 -1.77
N GLY A 75 5.47 -6.76 -2.12
CA GLY A 75 4.43 -6.25 -1.23
C GLY A 75 4.87 -5.08 -0.35
N SER A 76 6.15 -4.67 -0.39
CA SER A 76 6.60 -3.47 0.31
C SER A 76 6.04 -2.20 -0.33
N ALA A 77 5.83 -1.15 0.48
CA ALA A 77 5.28 0.12 0.01
C ALA A 77 6.24 1.29 0.27
N ASP A 78 6.44 2.12 -0.75
CA ASP A 78 7.12 3.40 -0.66
C ASP A 78 6.08 4.53 -0.67
N VAL A 79 6.18 5.43 0.31
CA VAL A 79 5.23 6.54 0.47
C VAL A 79 5.95 7.87 0.39
N SER A 80 5.40 8.79 -0.40
CA SER A 80 5.90 10.16 -0.52
C SER A 80 4.76 11.16 -0.48
N TYR A 81 5.07 12.41 -0.15
CA TYR A 81 4.09 13.49 -0.10
C TYR A 81 4.52 14.68 -0.95
N THR A 82 3.52 15.39 -1.46
CA THR A 82 3.66 16.72 -2.06
C THR A 82 2.56 17.62 -1.50
N GLY A 83 2.96 18.64 -0.77
CA GLY A 83 2.09 19.68 -0.24
C GLY A 83 2.08 20.95 -1.08
N SER A 84 1.27 21.91 -0.64
CA SER A 84 1.16 23.23 -1.27
C SER A 84 2.50 23.99 -1.27
N GLY A 85 2.75 24.77 -2.31
CA GLY A 85 3.98 25.57 -2.42
C GLY A 85 5.26 24.76 -2.70
N GLY A 86 5.13 23.47 -3.05
CA GLY A 86 6.27 22.63 -3.43
C GLY A 86 6.94 21.89 -2.27
N ALA A 87 6.35 21.91 -1.06
CA ALA A 87 6.78 21.05 0.04
C ALA A 87 6.67 19.58 -0.38
N ASN A 88 7.73 18.80 -0.20
CA ASN A 88 7.73 17.38 -0.57
C ASN A 88 8.72 16.58 0.26
N GLY A 89 8.58 15.25 0.21
CA GLY A 89 9.49 14.33 0.86
C GLY A 89 8.99 12.91 0.90
N ILE A 90 9.76 12.05 1.56
CA ILE A 90 9.44 10.65 1.80
C ILE A 90 8.80 10.51 3.18
N CYS A 91 7.80 9.65 3.29
CA CYS A 91 7.15 9.32 4.55
C CYS A 91 7.77 8.04 5.12
N GLN A 92 7.97 8.02 6.43
CA GLN A 92 8.44 6.85 7.16
C GLN A 92 7.27 5.89 7.32
N VAL A 93 7.34 4.75 6.62
CA VAL A 93 6.35 3.68 6.75
C VAL A 93 6.66 2.93 8.04
N SER A 94 5.73 2.95 8.99
CA SER A 94 5.86 2.36 10.32
C SER A 94 5.01 1.10 10.50
N GLY A 95 4.16 0.79 9.51
CA GLY A 95 3.48 -0.48 9.35
C GLY A 95 2.92 -0.55 7.93
N GLY A 96 2.88 -1.75 7.35
CA GLY A 96 2.39 -1.95 5.99
C GLY A 96 3.51 -2.20 4.98
N GLY A 97 3.64 -3.45 4.58
CA GLY A 97 4.66 -3.90 3.66
C GLY A 97 5.10 -5.32 4.00
N GLY A 98 4.21 -6.27 3.79
CA GLY A 98 4.44 -7.69 4.02
C GLY A 98 3.41 -8.29 4.97
N ASP A 99 2.61 -9.21 4.44
CA ASP A 99 1.88 -10.27 5.17
C ASP A 99 2.79 -11.17 6.04
N GLU A 100 3.97 -10.69 6.43
CA GLU A 100 4.96 -11.43 7.17
C GLU A 100 5.37 -10.63 8.41
N CYS A 101 5.04 -11.19 9.57
CA CYS A 101 5.55 -10.70 10.83
C CYS A 101 7.09 -10.71 10.77
N PRO A 102 7.79 -9.58 11.05
CA PRO A 102 9.24 -9.59 11.14
C PRO A 102 9.69 -10.68 12.11
N ALA A 103 10.70 -11.47 11.73
CA ALA A 103 11.09 -12.67 12.48
C ALA A 103 11.57 -12.39 13.92
N ASP A 104 11.83 -11.12 14.25
CA ASP A 104 12.38 -10.64 15.52
C ASP A 104 11.49 -9.61 16.26
N VAL A 105 10.16 -9.62 16.07
CA VAL A 105 9.27 -8.73 16.85
C VAL A 105 9.19 -9.14 18.33
N SER A 106 9.58 -8.23 19.23
CA SER A 106 9.45 -8.39 20.68
C SER A 106 7.98 -8.37 21.14
N GLU A 107 7.67 -8.98 22.28
CA GLU A 107 6.31 -8.95 22.84
C GLU A 107 5.80 -7.52 23.12
N ALA A 108 6.72 -6.60 23.42
CA ALA A 108 6.41 -5.20 23.67
C ALA A 108 6.03 -4.45 22.38
N ASP A 109 6.57 -4.88 21.24
CA ASP A 109 6.38 -4.20 19.95
C ASP A 109 5.24 -4.83 19.13
N ARG A 110 4.70 -5.97 19.55
CA ARG A 110 3.62 -6.69 18.85
C ARG A 110 2.32 -5.90 18.71
N ALA A 111 2.07 -4.94 19.60
CA ALA A 111 0.94 -4.01 19.48
C ALA A 111 1.07 -3.07 18.27
N ASN A 112 2.29 -2.86 17.76
CA ASN A 112 2.58 -2.01 16.61
C ASN A 112 2.59 -2.79 15.29
N TYR A 113 2.52 -4.13 15.34
CA TYR A 113 2.50 -5.02 14.17
C TYR A 113 1.22 -5.88 14.15
N PRO A 114 0.10 -5.37 13.62
CA PRO A 114 -1.18 -6.10 13.63
C PRO A 114 -1.15 -7.40 12.80
N ALA A 115 -0.19 -7.54 11.87
CA ALA A 115 0.03 -8.77 11.10
C ALA A 115 0.66 -9.93 11.91
N CYS A 116 1.08 -9.70 13.17
CA CYS A 116 1.73 -10.69 14.03
C CYS A 116 0.80 -11.36 15.08
N ASN A 117 -0.50 -11.07 15.09
CA ASN A 117 -1.46 -11.55 16.11
C ASN A 117 -2.46 -12.57 15.56
#